data_AF-A0ABD1K7A1-F1
#
_entry.id   AF-A0ABD1K7A1-F1
#
_cell.length_a   1.000
_cell.length_b   1.000
_cell.length_c   1.000
_cell.angle_alpha   90.00
_cell.angle_beta   90.00
_cell.angle_gamma   90.00
#
_symmetry.space_group_name_H-M   'P 1'
#
loop_
_entity.id
_entity.type
_entity.pdbx_description
1 polymer ?
#
loop_
_entity_poly.entity_id
_entity_poly.type
_entity_poly.pdbx_seq_one_letter_code
_entity_poly.pdbx_strand_id
1 'polypeptide(L)'
;MCVCVCVCLCPCVHSGKYAYYIGLNVGGGPCPEADNVRSSKRGDFFRLDCEDTMDHITRVFSPSFVTWLKECKPLAKGTIIDLKLQIENVQPVDGGRYTCVLGFTHEGRNYTSARTTTVTVEAPIRRLKPEIIVPLNETRAVKMGSQQELRCEATGMPDEITTVIWQINGTPDEIMNSPDFTVSKVHGNTSVLTIIEVKTKFLNVPFTCLAQNRLGSAISTLVLTEANEGHPSWLVAIICLCVLLVVCALLWQFFKVDLVLLYRSLCPRQHRDTDGKHYDAYVSYPYESQGLSVTFALGLLPEVLENKYGYKLFIRGRDDDPGEDAFEVVVSALQESRRVILVLEGTHTATYTSKNSEEGRMDSHADPVGGVFGGSWDTHEDPVSGVLGGGFEQNMLVHDALLRSGLKVIIIQTGHRKKENLPAFLSLLKHSKRVLYWHTQTHTNSKRRFWKELRYLMPVAGRSSPSSTTQTTHS
;
A
#
# COMPACT_ATOMS: atom_id res chain seq x y z
N MET A 1 52.03 -51.57 -41.27
CA MET A 1 51.54 -52.49 -40.22
C MET A 1 52.52 -52.35 -39.07
N CYS A 2 52.10 -51.80 -37.93
CA CYS A 2 52.99 -51.66 -36.78
C CYS A 2 53.00 -52.98 -36.03
N VAL A 3 54.18 -53.45 -35.67
CA VAL A 3 54.36 -54.72 -34.97
C VAL A 3 54.79 -54.42 -33.53
N CYS A 4 54.11 -55.00 -32.54
CA CYS A 4 54.60 -55.00 -31.16
C CYS A 4 55.55 -56.18 -31.01
N VAL A 5 56.80 -55.91 -30.60
CA VAL A 5 57.81 -56.94 -30.35
C VAL A 5 58.08 -57.05 -28.85
N CYS A 6 57.72 -58.19 -28.25
CA CYS A 6 58.13 -58.53 -26.89
C CYS A 6 59.41 -59.36 -26.93
N VAL A 7 60.41 -59.01 -26.13
CA VAL A 7 61.67 -59.75 -25.98
C VAL A 7 61.61 -60.57 -24.70
N CYS A 8 61.62 -61.90 -24.81
CA CYS A 8 61.79 -62.79 -23.67
C CYS A 8 63.24 -63.25 -23.62
N LEU A 9 63.93 -63.02 -22.50
CA LEU A 9 65.27 -63.53 -22.24
C LEU A 9 65.16 -64.76 -21.32
N CYS A 10 65.39 -65.95 -21.86
CA CYS A 10 65.46 -67.18 -21.07
C CYS A 10 66.93 -67.59 -20.89
N PRO A 11 67.48 -67.60 -19.66
CA PRO A 11 68.80 -68.13 -19.42
C PRO A 11 68.76 -69.66 -19.45
N CYS A 12 69.53 -70.27 -20.36
CA CYS A 12 69.80 -71.70 -20.35
C CYS A 12 71.28 -71.93 -20.01
N VAL A 13 71.55 -72.78 -19.02
CA VAL A 13 72.90 -73.24 -18.70
C VAL A 13 73.12 -74.57 -19.42
N HIS A 14 73.96 -74.55 -20.45
CA HIS A 14 74.47 -75.77 -21.06
C HIS A 14 76.00 -75.71 -21.04
N SER A 15 76.63 -76.70 -20.41
CA SER A 15 78.10 -76.85 -20.36
C SER A 15 78.86 -75.65 -19.77
N GLY A 16 78.33 -75.01 -18.71
CA GLY A 16 79.00 -73.93 -17.99
C GLY A 16 79.05 -72.58 -18.72
N LYS A 17 78.34 -72.43 -19.85
CA LYS A 17 78.17 -71.16 -20.56
C LYS A 17 76.72 -70.71 -20.47
N TYR A 18 76.50 -69.43 -20.18
CA TYR A 18 75.17 -68.82 -20.22
C TYR A 18 74.79 -68.56 -21.68
N ALA A 19 73.72 -69.18 -22.15
CA ALA A 19 73.09 -68.86 -23.42
C ALA A 19 71.73 -68.20 -23.16
N TYR A 20 71.43 -67.14 -23.89
CA TYR A 20 70.13 -66.48 -23.89
C TYR A 20 69.45 -66.72 -25.23
N TYR A 21 68.19 -67.19 -25.17
CA TYR A 21 67.33 -67.24 -26.34
C TYR A 21 66.44 -66.00 -26.36
N ILE A 22 66.33 -65.35 -27.51
CA ILE A 22 65.44 -64.23 -27.73
C ILE A 22 64.26 -64.72 -28.58
N GLY A 23 63.07 -64.78 -27.97
CA GLY A 23 61.82 -64.98 -28.70
C GLY A 23 61.23 -63.63 -29.09
N LEU A 24 60.88 -63.45 -30.37
CA LEU A 24 60.14 -62.27 -30.86
C LEU A 24 58.69 -62.66 -31.13
N ASN A 25 57.74 -62.01 -30.46
CA ASN A 25 56.33 -62.09 -30.82
C ASN A 25 55.98 -60.92 -31.76
N VAL A 26 55.22 -61.17 -32.83
CA VAL A 26 54.95 -60.18 -33.89
C VAL A 26 53.43 -60.12 -34.09
N GLY A 27 52.80 -59.04 -33.62
CA GLY A 27 51.38 -58.74 -33.90
C GLY A 27 51.21 -57.77 -35.07
N GLY A 28 50.11 -57.85 -35.82
CA GLY A 28 49.76 -56.83 -36.82
C GLY A 28 48.64 -55.92 -36.31
N GLY A 29 48.76 -54.60 -36.48
CA GLY A 29 47.70 -53.67 -36.08
C GLY A 29 47.94 -52.21 -36.52
N PRO A 30 46.99 -51.30 -36.19
CA PRO A 30 47.19 -49.84 -36.26
C PRO A 30 48.26 -49.39 -35.25
N CYS A 31 48.55 -48.08 -35.14
CA CYS A 31 49.54 -47.63 -34.16
C CYS A 31 49.11 -48.01 -32.74
N PRO A 32 50.08 -48.37 -31.88
CA PRO A 32 49.81 -48.75 -30.50
C PRO A 32 49.13 -47.61 -29.74
N GLU A 33 48.38 -47.99 -28.69
CA GLU A 33 47.81 -47.04 -27.76
C GLU A 33 48.90 -46.26 -27.02
N ALA A 34 48.57 -45.06 -26.54
CA ALA A 34 49.56 -44.20 -25.91
C ALA A 34 49.72 -44.57 -24.44
N ASP A 35 50.91 -45.03 -24.06
CA ASP A 35 51.20 -45.41 -22.67
C ASP A 35 51.75 -44.24 -21.84
N ASN A 36 52.29 -43.22 -22.51
CA ASN A 36 53.00 -42.11 -21.90
C ASN A 36 52.36 -40.77 -22.30
N VAL A 37 52.29 -39.84 -21.35
CA VAL A 37 51.82 -38.46 -21.56
C VAL A 37 52.95 -37.49 -21.28
N ARG A 38 53.22 -36.56 -22.19
CA ARG A 38 54.14 -35.44 -22.02
C ARG A 38 53.43 -34.11 -22.27
N SER A 39 53.76 -33.08 -21.50
CA SER A 39 53.29 -31.72 -21.75
C SER A 39 54.40 -30.79 -22.23
N SER A 40 54.05 -29.81 -23.08
CA SER A 40 54.95 -28.76 -23.57
C SER A 40 54.23 -27.43 -23.64
N LYS A 41 54.94 -26.31 -23.50
CA LYS A 41 54.36 -24.96 -23.52
C LYS A 41 54.36 -24.41 -24.94
N ARG A 42 53.38 -23.56 -25.24
CA ARG A 42 53.34 -22.85 -26.53
C ARG A 42 54.60 -22.00 -26.74
N GLY A 43 55.20 -22.11 -27.93
CA GLY A 43 56.41 -21.38 -28.33
C GLY A 43 57.72 -22.03 -27.88
N ASP A 44 57.65 -23.11 -27.10
CA ASP A 44 58.82 -23.82 -26.59
C ASP A 44 59.43 -24.76 -27.65
N PHE A 45 60.60 -25.32 -27.33
CA PHE A 45 61.23 -26.41 -28.06
C PHE A 45 60.89 -27.75 -27.40
N PHE A 46 60.33 -28.68 -28.17
CA PHE A 46 59.94 -29.99 -27.65
C PHE A 46 60.68 -31.12 -28.36
N ARG A 47 61.17 -32.08 -27.56
CA ARG A 47 61.94 -33.25 -28.01
C ARG A 47 61.31 -34.56 -27.50
N LEU A 48 61.04 -35.47 -28.43
CA LEU A 48 60.69 -36.85 -28.13
C LEU A 48 61.86 -37.77 -28.44
N ASP A 49 62.17 -38.64 -27.49
CA ASP A 49 63.20 -39.65 -27.62
C ASP A 49 62.54 -41.01 -27.84
N CYS A 50 62.90 -41.69 -28.94
CA CYS A 50 62.39 -43.02 -29.19
C CYS A 50 63.07 -44.06 -28.29
N GLU A 51 64.33 -43.83 -27.92
CA GLU A 51 65.14 -44.74 -27.11
C GLU A 51 64.55 -44.88 -25.70
N ASP A 52 64.19 -43.77 -25.04
CA ASP A 52 63.53 -43.77 -23.73
C ASP A 52 62.25 -44.62 -23.73
N THR A 53 61.49 -44.56 -24.83
CA THR A 53 60.23 -45.29 -24.95
C THR A 53 60.43 -46.76 -25.30
N MET A 54 61.58 -47.14 -25.89
CA MET A 54 61.83 -48.48 -26.42
C MET A 54 63.13 -49.12 -25.90
N ASP A 55 63.57 -48.72 -24.71
CA ASP A 55 64.85 -49.07 -24.09
C ASP A 55 65.15 -50.59 -24.07
N HIS A 56 64.12 -51.41 -23.89
CA HIS A 56 64.23 -52.87 -23.93
C HIS A 56 64.66 -53.44 -25.30
N ILE A 57 64.41 -52.72 -26.40
CA ILE A 57 64.80 -53.11 -27.77
C ILE A 57 66.15 -52.52 -28.14
N THR A 58 66.36 -51.23 -27.87
CA THR A 58 67.61 -50.52 -28.25
C THR A 58 68.83 -51.04 -27.50
N ARG A 59 68.66 -51.62 -26.29
CA ARG A 59 69.74 -52.31 -25.56
C ARG A 59 70.19 -53.62 -26.21
N VAL A 60 69.30 -54.30 -26.93
CA VAL A 60 69.52 -55.65 -27.47
C VAL A 60 69.84 -55.61 -28.96
N PHE A 61 69.24 -54.67 -29.70
CA PHE A 61 69.34 -54.56 -31.15
C PHE A 61 69.79 -53.16 -31.57
N SER A 62 70.72 -53.08 -32.52
CA SER A 62 71.08 -51.81 -33.16
C SER A 62 69.99 -51.39 -34.15
N PRO A 63 69.45 -50.17 -34.02
CA PRO A 63 68.38 -49.70 -34.89
C PRO A 63 68.91 -49.45 -36.30
N SER A 64 68.20 -49.97 -37.29
CA SER A 64 68.50 -49.80 -38.72
C SER A 64 67.91 -48.51 -39.27
N PHE A 65 66.70 -48.15 -38.83
CA PHE A 65 66.07 -46.86 -39.15
C PHE A 65 65.05 -46.48 -38.08
N VAL A 66 64.67 -45.21 -38.05
CA VAL A 66 63.58 -44.69 -37.23
C VAL A 66 62.62 -43.87 -38.10
N THR A 67 61.34 -43.92 -37.80
CA THR A 67 60.32 -43.09 -38.42
C THR A 67 59.31 -42.66 -37.38
N TRP A 68 58.90 -41.40 -37.42
CA TRP A 68 57.89 -40.86 -36.52
C TRP A 68 56.59 -40.59 -37.28
N LEU A 69 55.47 -40.87 -36.61
CA LEU A 69 54.12 -40.66 -37.11
C LEU A 69 53.36 -39.77 -36.12
N LYS A 70 52.48 -38.91 -36.63
CA LYS A 70 51.50 -38.17 -35.82
C LYS A 70 50.10 -38.65 -36.18
N GLU A 71 49.32 -39.08 -35.20
CA GLU A 71 47.97 -39.64 -35.41
C GLU A 71 47.96 -40.74 -36.50
N CYS A 72 48.97 -41.62 -36.47
CA CYS A 72 49.20 -42.67 -37.48
C CYS A 72 49.42 -42.20 -38.93
N LYS A 73 49.77 -40.93 -39.13
CA LYS A 73 50.08 -40.37 -40.45
C LYS A 73 51.53 -39.85 -40.49
N PRO A 74 52.14 -39.73 -41.68
CA PRO A 74 53.45 -39.12 -41.84
C PRO A 74 53.49 -37.72 -41.20
N LEU A 75 54.60 -37.39 -40.54
CA LEU A 75 54.77 -36.08 -39.92
C LEU A 75 54.73 -34.96 -40.95
N ALA A 76 53.94 -33.93 -40.68
CA ALA A 76 53.92 -32.70 -41.48
C ALA A 76 54.93 -31.65 -40.99
N LYS A 77 55.36 -31.73 -39.72
CA LYS A 77 56.23 -30.76 -39.04
C LYS A 77 57.17 -31.49 -38.07
N GLY A 78 58.43 -31.05 -38.03
CA GLY A 78 59.46 -31.55 -37.11
C GLY A 78 60.70 -32.11 -37.83
N THR A 79 61.84 -32.05 -37.16
CA THR A 79 63.12 -32.56 -37.64
C THR A 79 63.46 -33.83 -36.87
N ILE A 80 63.84 -34.89 -37.59
CA ILE A 80 64.30 -36.15 -36.98
C ILE A 80 65.83 -36.11 -36.98
N ILE A 81 66.44 -36.14 -35.80
CA ILE A 81 67.89 -36.20 -35.61
C ILE A 81 68.20 -37.45 -34.79
N ASP A 82 68.98 -38.35 -35.37
CA ASP A 82 69.25 -39.70 -34.84
C ASP A 82 67.94 -40.47 -34.58
N LEU A 83 67.61 -40.73 -33.31
CA LEU A 83 66.39 -41.41 -32.87
C LEU A 83 65.30 -40.46 -32.36
N LYS A 84 65.51 -39.14 -32.48
CA LYS A 84 64.76 -38.15 -31.70
C LYS A 84 64.02 -37.17 -32.61
N LEU A 85 62.76 -36.92 -32.29
CA LEU A 85 61.92 -35.94 -32.98
C LEU A 85 62.04 -34.59 -32.26
N GLN A 86 62.36 -33.55 -33.01
CA GLN A 86 62.48 -32.18 -32.53
C GLN A 86 61.46 -31.28 -33.22
N ILE A 87 60.65 -30.56 -32.44
CA ILE A 87 59.70 -29.56 -32.93
C ILE A 87 60.01 -28.22 -32.26
N GLU A 88 60.39 -27.24 -33.07
CA GLU A 88 60.58 -25.86 -32.64
C GLU A 88 59.26 -25.07 -32.71
N ASN A 89 59.15 -24.07 -31.84
CA ASN A 89 58.01 -23.16 -31.78
C ASN A 89 56.67 -23.93 -31.75
N VAL A 90 56.48 -24.70 -30.68
CA VAL A 90 55.30 -25.55 -30.47
C VAL A 90 54.02 -24.72 -30.48
N GLN A 91 53.04 -25.10 -31.31
CA GLN A 91 51.71 -24.49 -31.36
C GLN A 91 50.65 -25.44 -30.78
N PRO A 92 49.46 -24.95 -30.36
CA PRO A 92 48.41 -25.82 -29.84
C PRO A 92 48.01 -26.96 -30.79
N VAL A 93 48.10 -26.74 -32.11
CA VAL A 93 47.87 -27.76 -33.15
C VAL A 93 48.92 -28.87 -33.17
N ASP A 94 50.10 -28.62 -32.60
CA ASP A 94 51.17 -29.62 -32.50
C ASP A 94 50.89 -30.67 -31.43
N GLY A 95 49.86 -30.49 -30.57
CA GLY A 95 49.36 -31.53 -29.69
C GLY A 95 48.82 -32.75 -30.45
N GLY A 96 48.87 -33.92 -29.81
CA GLY A 96 48.38 -35.18 -30.38
C GLY A 96 49.23 -36.39 -30.03
N ARG A 97 48.93 -37.53 -30.67
CA ARG A 97 49.61 -38.81 -30.48
C ARG A 97 50.78 -38.95 -31.45
N TYR A 98 51.98 -39.06 -30.89
CA TYR A 98 53.22 -39.29 -31.65
C TYR A 98 53.67 -40.73 -31.47
N THR A 99 53.78 -41.46 -32.58
CA THR A 99 54.24 -42.86 -32.59
C THR A 99 55.64 -42.92 -33.19
N CYS A 100 56.61 -43.41 -32.42
CA CYS A 100 57.89 -43.80 -32.97
C CYS A 100 57.81 -45.22 -33.53
N VAL A 101 58.35 -45.45 -34.72
CA VAL A 101 58.51 -46.75 -35.37
C VAL A 101 60.00 -46.99 -35.60
N LEU A 102 60.55 -47.99 -34.92
CA LEU A 102 61.95 -48.38 -34.95
C LEU A 102 62.12 -49.67 -35.76
N GLY A 103 62.96 -49.66 -36.79
CA GLY A 103 63.32 -50.86 -37.55
C GLY A 103 64.64 -51.45 -37.06
N PHE A 104 64.73 -52.78 -36.94
CA PHE A 104 65.96 -53.50 -36.58
C PHE A 104 66.02 -54.87 -37.27
N THR A 105 67.21 -55.47 -37.32
CA THR A 105 67.43 -56.76 -38.00
C THR A 105 67.77 -57.84 -36.96
N HIS A 106 67.11 -58.99 -37.03
CA HIS A 106 67.40 -60.15 -36.19
C HIS A 106 67.32 -61.44 -37.03
N GLU A 107 68.35 -62.29 -36.93
CA GLU A 107 68.47 -63.55 -37.69
C GLU A 107 68.22 -63.39 -39.21
N GLY A 108 68.73 -62.30 -39.80
CA GLY A 108 68.60 -62.01 -41.23
C GLY A 108 67.22 -61.51 -41.67
N ARG A 109 66.28 -61.26 -40.74
CA ARG A 109 64.96 -60.67 -41.02
C ARG A 109 64.83 -59.29 -40.41
N ASN A 110 64.10 -58.40 -41.10
CA ASN A 110 63.82 -57.05 -40.64
C ASN A 110 62.52 -57.02 -39.83
N TYR A 111 62.58 -56.49 -38.63
CA TYR A 111 61.45 -56.29 -37.73
C TYR A 111 61.26 -54.81 -37.44
N THR A 112 60.03 -54.44 -37.06
CA THR A 112 59.69 -53.09 -36.63
C THR A 112 59.03 -53.13 -35.28
N SER A 113 59.37 -52.20 -34.39
CA SER A 113 58.65 -51.96 -33.14
C SER A 113 58.09 -50.56 -33.10
N ALA A 114 56.90 -50.37 -32.53
CA ALA A 114 56.25 -49.07 -32.43
C ALA A 114 55.77 -48.77 -31.02
N ARG A 115 55.79 -47.49 -30.63
CA ARG A 115 55.25 -47.01 -29.34
C ARG A 115 54.77 -45.58 -29.45
N THR A 116 53.66 -45.30 -28.77
CA THR A 116 52.95 -44.02 -28.89
C THR A 116 53.05 -43.21 -27.59
N THR A 117 53.32 -41.92 -27.73
CA THR A 117 53.31 -40.92 -26.65
C THR A 117 52.29 -39.85 -26.98
N THR A 118 51.43 -39.51 -26.02
CA THR A 118 50.49 -38.39 -26.15
C THR A 118 51.16 -37.10 -25.70
N VAL A 119 51.10 -36.07 -26.53
CA VAL A 119 51.67 -34.75 -26.25
C VAL A 119 50.54 -33.73 -26.08
N THR A 120 50.50 -33.09 -24.93
CA THR A 120 49.57 -32.00 -24.62
C THR A 120 50.30 -30.66 -24.66
N VAL A 121 49.70 -29.66 -25.30
CA VAL A 121 50.27 -28.31 -25.36
C VAL A 121 49.56 -27.44 -24.32
N GLU A 122 50.28 -27.09 -23.27
CA GLU A 122 49.79 -26.23 -22.20
C GLU A 122 49.66 -24.79 -22.70
N ALA A 123 48.50 -24.19 -22.43
CA ALA A 123 48.30 -22.77 -22.65
C ALA A 123 49.18 -21.96 -21.67
N PRO A 124 49.72 -20.80 -22.09
CA PRO A 124 50.45 -19.94 -21.17
C PRO A 124 49.52 -19.49 -20.03
N ILE A 125 49.94 -19.74 -18.79
CA ILE A 125 49.24 -19.29 -17.59
C ILE A 125 49.20 -17.75 -17.60
N ARG A 126 48.01 -17.17 -17.76
CA ARG A 126 47.83 -15.71 -17.68
C ARG A 126 47.96 -15.29 -16.22
N ARG A 127 49.10 -14.69 -15.90
CA ARG A 127 49.33 -14.09 -14.59
C ARG A 127 48.64 -12.73 -14.54
N LEU A 128 47.62 -12.59 -13.69
CA LEU A 128 46.81 -11.37 -13.54
C LEU A 128 47.01 -10.78 -12.13
N LYS A 129 47.01 -9.45 -12.03
CA LYS A 129 46.91 -8.74 -10.75
C LYS A 129 45.50 -8.99 -10.16
N PRO A 130 45.31 -8.90 -8.83
CA PRO A 130 44.02 -9.18 -8.23
C PRO A 130 43.06 -8.02 -8.52
N GLU A 131 41.77 -8.34 -8.63
CA GLU A 131 40.68 -7.37 -8.78
C GLU A 131 39.55 -7.74 -7.83
N ILE A 132 39.10 -6.79 -7.00
CA ILE A 132 38.04 -7.04 -6.02
C ILE A 132 36.69 -6.91 -6.72
N ILE A 133 35.90 -7.99 -6.67
CA ILE A 133 34.55 -8.06 -7.24
C ILE A 133 33.53 -7.57 -6.22
N VAL A 134 33.78 -7.80 -4.92
CA VAL A 134 32.86 -7.42 -3.84
C VAL A 134 33.68 -7.02 -2.61
N PRO A 135 33.37 -5.92 -1.91
CA PRO A 135 32.46 -4.84 -2.32
C PRO A 135 33.11 -3.94 -3.39
N LEU A 136 32.34 -3.08 -4.06
CA LEU A 136 32.88 -1.94 -4.83
C LEU A 136 32.48 -0.63 -4.14
N ASN A 137 33.34 -0.14 -3.23
CA ASN A 137 33.17 1.17 -2.57
C ASN A 137 31.72 1.45 -2.14
N GLU A 138 31.21 0.66 -1.19
CA GLU A 138 29.80 0.68 -0.79
C GLU A 138 29.59 1.32 0.57
N THR A 139 28.40 1.89 0.78
CA THR A 139 27.92 2.34 2.09
C THR A 139 26.75 1.45 2.51
N ARG A 140 26.80 0.88 3.72
CA ARG A 140 25.76 0.00 4.24
C ARG A 140 25.11 0.57 5.49
N ALA A 141 23.78 0.65 5.50
CA ALA A 141 23.01 1.05 6.67
C ALA A 141 22.83 -0.16 7.62
N VAL A 142 23.17 0.01 8.90
CA VAL A 142 23.17 -1.06 9.91
C VAL A 142 22.54 -0.60 11.23
N LYS A 143 21.87 -1.52 11.91
CA LYS A 143 21.28 -1.27 13.22
C LYS A 143 22.34 -1.37 14.31
N MET A 144 22.30 -0.46 15.28
CA MET A 144 23.14 -0.52 16.48
C MET A 144 22.94 -1.84 17.23
N GLY A 145 24.03 -2.43 17.72
CA GLY A 145 24.01 -3.70 18.46
C GLY A 145 23.74 -4.96 17.61
N SER A 146 23.53 -4.81 16.29
CA SER A 146 23.34 -5.98 15.40
C SER A 146 24.67 -6.62 15.03
N GLN A 147 24.66 -7.93 14.74
CA GLN A 147 25.78 -8.65 14.12
C GLN A 147 25.79 -8.37 12.62
N GLN A 148 26.97 -8.12 12.05
CA GLN A 148 27.12 -7.78 10.63
C GLN A 148 28.24 -8.58 9.97
N GLU A 149 28.02 -8.99 8.71
CA GLU A 149 29.00 -9.73 7.92
C GLU A 149 29.42 -8.95 6.68
N LEU A 150 30.71 -8.67 6.58
CA LEU A 150 31.34 -7.96 5.49
C LEU A 150 32.08 -8.98 4.63
N ARG A 151 31.65 -9.15 3.39
CA ARG A 151 32.23 -10.13 2.46
C ARG A 151 33.16 -9.42 1.48
N CYS A 152 34.36 -9.94 1.33
CA CYS A 152 35.30 -9.52 0.31
C CYS A 152 35.67 -10.67 -0.61
N GLU A 153 35.46 -10.47 -1.91
CA GLU A 153 35.71 -11.47 -2.96
C GLU A 153 36.62 -10.86 -4.02
N ALA A 154 37.76 -11.51 -4.24
CA ALA A 154 38.76 -11.06 -5.21
C ALA A 154 38.98 -12.11 -6.31
N THR A 155 39.26 -11.63 -7.51
CA THR A 155 39.86 -12.45 -8.57
C THR A 155 41.37 -12.58 -8.33
N GLY A 156 41.96 -13.69 -8.76
CA GLY A 156 43.36 -14.02 -8.54
C GLY A 156 43.82 -15.13 -9.46
N MET A 157 45.12 -15.42 -9.44
CA MET A 157 45.72 -16.48 -10.26
C MET A 157 45.20 -17.86 -9.81
N PRO A 158 44.88 -18.80 -10.71
CA PRO A 158 44.35 -20.13 -10.34
C PRO A 158 45.30 -20.93 -9.42
N ASP A 159 46.61 -20.69 -9.56
CA ASP A 159 47.66 -21.53 -8.96
C ASP A 159 48.45 -20.82 -7.84
N GLU A 160 48.05 -19.60 -7.43
CA GLU A 160 48.77 -18.84 -6.40
C GLU A 160 47.81 -18.16 -5.41
N ILE A 161 48.12 -18.27 -4.12
CA ILE A 161 47.28 -17.75 -3.03
C ILE A 161 47.22 -16.22 -3.14
N THR A 162 46.05 -15.70 -3.53
CA THR A 162 45.75 -14.28 -3.35
C THR A 162 45.36 -14.07 -1.89
N THR A 163 46.17 -13.30 -1.17
CA THR A 163 45.92 -13.02 0.25
C THR A 163 44.92 -11.87 0.35
N VAL A 164 43.85 -12.08 1.10
CA VAL A 164 42.84 -11.06 1.37
C VAL A 164 42.96 -10.65 2.85
N ILE A 165 43.16 -9.36 3.08
CA ILE A 165 43.43 -8.77 4.40
C ILE A 165 42.39 -7.68 4.64
N TRP A 166 41.82 -7.65 5.85
CA TRP A 166 40.94 -6.57 6.29
C TRP A 166 41.74 -5.54 7.09
N GLN A 167 41.44 -4.26 6.89
CA GLN A 167 42.07 -3.14 7.58
C GLN A 167 41.03 -2.11 7.98
N ILE A 168 41.21 -1.50 9.15
CA ILE A 168 40.48 -0.30 9.59
C ILE A 168 41.51 0.81 9.72
N ASN A 169 41.25 2.01 9.18
CA ASN A 169 42.20 3.14 9.20
C ASN A 169 43.62 2.83 8.66
N GLY A 170 43.75 1.81 7.80
CA GLY A 170 45.03 1.41 7.20
C GLY A 170 45.87 0.44 8.05
N THR A 171 45.38 -0.01 9.21
CA THR A 171 46.07 -1.01 10.06
C THR A 171 45.27 -2.33 10.11
N PRO A 172 45.93 -3.49 9.94
CA PRO A 172 45.27 -4.79 10.09
C PRO A 172 45.18 -5.25 11.56
N ASP A 173 46.08 -4.77 12.42
CA ASP A 173 46.21 -5.19 13.81
C ASP A 173 45.00 -4.82 14.68
N GLU A 174 44.31 -3.74 14.33
CA GLU A 174 43.07 -3.30 14.99
C GLU A 174 41.95 -4.34 14.86
N ILE A 175 41.95 -5.11 13.77
CA ILE A 175 40.97 -6.18 13.54
C ILE A 175 41.43 -7.48 14.17
N MET A 176 42.70 -7.88 13.96
CA MET A 176 43.21 -9.18 14.41
C MET A 176 43.25 -9.34 15.93
N ASN A 177 43.49 -8.25 16.66
CA ASN A 177 43.65 -8.28 18.12
C ASN A 177 42.38 -7.90 18.88
N SER A 178 41.28 -7.61 18.17
CA SER A 178 40.05 -7.15 18.78
C SER A 178 39.04 -8.31 18.92
N PRO A 179 38.41 -8.47 20.10
CA PRO A 179 37.34 -9.44 20.28
C PRO A 179 36.03 -9.03 19.59
N ASP A 180 35.95 -7.80 19.07
CA ASP A 180 34.75 -7.29 18.38
C ASP A 180 34.57 -7.89 16.97
N PHE A 181 35.60 -8.59 16.45
CA PHE A 181 35.65 -9.09 15.07
C PHE A 181 36.08 -10.55 14.97
N THR A 182 35.55 -11.25 13.96
CA THR A 182 35.97 -12.60 13.58
C THR A 182 36.22 -12.63 12.08
N VAL A 183 37.38 -13.11 11.64
CA VAL A 183 37.69 -13.27 10.21
C VAL A 183 37.60 -14.75 9.84
N SER A 184 36.77 -15.06 8.86
CA SER A 184 36.63 -16.41 8.30
C SER A 184 37.06 -16.43 6.83
N LYS A 185 37.78 -17.48 6.44
CA LYS A 185 38.21 -17.71 5.05
C LYS A 185 37.37 -18.87 4.47
N VAL A 186 36.53 -18.56 3.49
CA VAL A 186 35.52 -19.51 2.97
C VAL A 186 36.05 -20.30 1.76
N HIS A 187 36.81 -19.64 0.89
CA HIS A 187 37.50 -20.22 -0.27
C HIS A 187 38.70 -19.34 -0.61
N GLY A 188 39.73 -19.86 -1.30
CA GLY A 188 41.04 -19.23 -1.50
C GLY A 188 41.07 -17.69 -1.59
N ASN A 189 40.17 -17.08 -2.38
CA ASN A 189 40.11 -15.63 -2.66
C ASN A 189 38.91 -14.89 -2.01
N THR A 190 38.17 -15.53 -1.11
CA THR A 190 37.00 -14.96 -0.43
C THR A 190 37.22 -14.95 1.08
N SER A 191 37.09 -13.77 1.69
CA SER A 191 37.16 -13.58 3.13
C SER A 191 35.91 -12.87 3.65
N VAL A 192 35.47 -13.26 4.84
CA VAL A 192 34.31 -12.66 5.50
C VAL A 192 34.75 -12.15 6.87
N LEU A 193 34.56 -10.85 7.10
CA LEU A 193 34.76 -10.18 8.37
C LEU A 193 33.41 -10.06 9.07
N THR A 194 33.25 -10.76 10.19
CA THR A 194 32.06 -10.73 11.02
C THR A 194 32.29 -9.76 12.18
N ILE A 195 31.44 -8.75 12.29
CA ILE A 195 31.35 -7.83 13.41
C ILE A 195 30.32 -8.41 14.37
N ILE A 196 30.73 -8.76 15.59
CA ILE A 196 29.84 -9.43 16.56
C ILE A 196 28.72 -8.49 17.01
N GLU A 197 29.09 -7.25 17.34
CA GLU A 197 28.15 -6.23 17.81
C GLU A 197 28.56 -4.86 17.24
N VAL A 198 27.67 -4.24 16.46
CA VAL A 198 27.92 -2.90 15.90
C VAL A 198 27.87 -1.83 16.98
N LYS A 199 29.03 -1.19 17.22
CA LYS A 199 29.24 -0.07 18.15
C LYS A 199 29.36 1.25 17.39
N THR A 200 29.14 2.37 18.10
CA THR A 200 29.19 3.73 17.49
C THR A 200 30.55 4.05 16.89
N LYS A 201 31.63 3.53 17.49
CA LYS A 201 33.02 3.66 16.99
C LYS A 201 33.26 3.02 15.63
N PHE A 202 32.36 2.17 15.14
CA PHE A 202 32.47 1.51 13.84
C PHE A 202 31.66 2.20 12.74
N LEU A 203 30.83 3.19 13.09
CA LEU A 203 30.03 3.96 12.13
C LEU A 203 30.86 5.06 11.49
N ASN A 204 30.63 5.30 10.19
CA ASN A 204 31.35 6.26 9.38
C ASN A 204 32.88 6.03 9.32
N VAL A 205 33.30 4.80 9.61
CA VAL A 205 34.70 4.35 9.52
C VAL A 205 34.85 3.47 8.27
N PRO A 206 35.91 3.67 7.45
CA PRO A 206 36.13 2.86 6.25
C PRO A 206 36.76 1.50 6.60
N PHE A 207 35.97 0.44 6.48
CA PHE A 207 36.47 -0.93 6.46
C PHE A 207 37.07 -1.21 5.09
N THR A 208 38.36 -1.51 5.06
CA THR A 208 39.12 -1.66 3.81
C THR A 208 39.46 -3.13 3.61
N CYS A 209 39.12 -3.67 2.44
CA CYS A 209 39.60 -4.97 1.98
C CYS A 209 40.79 -4.78 1.04
N LEU A 210 41.92 -5.41 1.37
CA LEU A 210 43.15 -5.43 0.59
C LEU A 210 43.37 -6.84 0.03
N ALA A 211 43.30 -6.99 -1.29
CA ALA A 211 43.65 -8.22 -1.98
C ALA A 211 45.05 -8.08 -2.60
N GLN A 212 45.97 -9.00 -2.31
CA GLN A 212 47.37 -8.90 -2.75
C GLN A 212 47.89 -10.22 -3.32
N ASN A 213 48.62 -10.12 -4.44
CA ASN A 213 49.40 -11.22 -5.01
C ASN A 213 50.78 -10.71 -5.48
N ARG A 214 51.62 -11.57 -6.07
CA ARG A 214 52.97 -11.19 -6.53
C ARG A 214 53.00 -10.12 -7.63
N LEU A 215 51.90 -9.91 -8.34
CA LEU A 215 51.80 -8.94 -9.43
C LEU A 215 51.26 -7.58 -8.99
N GLY A 216 50.59 -7.50 -7.84
CA GLY A 216 50.07 -6.24 -7.32
C GLY A 216 49.01 -6.40 -6.26
N SER A 217 48.32 -5.30 -5.96
CA SER A 217 47.26 -5.23 -4.98
C SER A 217 46.03 -4.49 -5.52
N ALA A 218 44.87 -4.82 -4.95
CA ALA A 218 43.60 -4.13 -5.15
C ALA A 218 42.99 -3.79 -3.79
N ILE A 219 42.29 -2.66 -3.74
CA ILE A 219 41.72 -2.10 -2.51
C ILE A 219 40.26 -1.75 -2.77
N SER A 220 39.38 -2.07 -1.82
CA SER A 220 37.98 -1.65 -1.82
C SER A 220 37.54 -1.27 -0.41
N THR A 221 36.68 -0.27 -0.29
CA THR A 221 36.20 0.23 1.00
C THR A 221 34.71 -0.02 1.21
N LEU A 222 34.33 -0.19 2.47
CA LEU A 222 32.95 -0.34 2.92
C LEU A 222 32.73 0.53 4.16
N VAL A 223 31.71 1.39 4.14
CA VAL A 223 31.42 2.28 5.26
C VAL A 223 30.06 1.93 5.87
N LEU A 224 30.02 1.77 7.19
CA LEU A 224 28.79 1.51 7.93
C LEU A 224 28.12 2.81 8.34
N THR A 225 26.81 2.93 8.12
CA THR A 225 25.98 4.07 8.49
C THR A 225 24.85 3.60 9.38
N GLU A 226 24.33 4.46 10.25
CA GLU A 226 23.23 4.10 11.12
C GLU A 226 21.94 3.90 10.30
N ALA A 227 21.28 2.76 10.48
CA ALA A 227 19.98 2.51 9.89
C ALA A 227 18.96 3.47 10.52
N ASN A 228 18.40 4.35 9.71
CA ASN A 228 17.35 5.26 10.15
C ASN A 228 16.03 4.49 10.32
N GLU A 229 15.88 3.79 11.45
CA GLU A 229 14.61 3.16 11.88
C GLU A 229 13.61 4.18 12.44
N GLY A 230 13.75 5.45 12.08
CA GLY A 230 12.76 6.46 12.38
C GLY A 230 11.48 6.18 11.59
N HIS A 231 10.55 5.42 12.16
CA HIS A 231 9.13 5.67 11.89
C HIS A 231 8.95 7.18 12.01
N PRO A 232 8.53 7.88 10.95
CA PRO A 232 8.47 9.32 10.98
C PRO A 232 7.57 9.74 12.13
N SER A 233 8.16 10.20 13.23
CA SER A 233 7.43 10.65 14.43
C SER A 233 6.42 11.74 14.06
N TRP A 234 6.73 12.50 13.00
CA TRP A 234 5.82 13.46 12.39
C TRP A 234 4.54 12.85 11.81
N LEU A 235 4.57 11.59 11.31
CA LEU A 235 3.41 10.91 10.75
C LEU A 235 2.42 10.49 11.85
N VAL A 236 2.92 10.04 13.01
CA VAL A 236 2.09 9.78 14.20
C VAL A 236 1.47 11.09 14.71
N ALA A 237 2.26 12.17 14.77
CA ALA A 237 1.77 13.48 15.17
C ALA A 237 0.66 14.03 14.23
N ILE A 238 0.79 13.84 12.91
CA ILE A 238 -0.24 14.20 11.94
C ILE A 238 -1.52 13.39 12.17
N ILE A 239 -1.41 12.08 12.37
CA ILE A 239 -2.58 11.22 12.62
C ILE A 239 -3.31 11.68 13.90
N CYS A 240 -2.57 11.95 14.98
CA CYS A 240 -3.15 12.48 16.22
C CYS A 240 -3.85 13.83 16.01
N LEU A 241 -3.24 14.76 15.25
CA LEU A 241 -3.85 16.05 14.93
C LEU A 241 -5.14 15.90 14.12
N CYS A 242 -5.15 15.02 13.12
CA CYS A 242 -6.35 14.74 12.32
C CYS A 242 -7.48 14.17 13.19
N VAL A 243 -7.18 13.23 14.09
CA VAL A 243 -8.17 12.67 15.03
C VAL A 243 -8.74 13.75 15.94
N LEU A 244 -7.90 14.63 16.48
CA LEU A 244 -8.35 15.77 17.30
C LEU A 244 -9.30 16.69 16.53
N LEU A 245 -8.98 17.04 15.28
CA LEU A 245 -9.85 17.88 14.44
C LEU A 245 -11.20 17.22 14.17
N VAL A 246 -11.23 15.92 13.91
CA VAL A 246 -12.48 15.17 13.72
C VAL A 246 -13.31 15.16 14.99
N VAL A 247 -12.70 14.91 16.16
CA VAL A 247 -13.40 14.96 17.44
C VAL A 247 -13.96 16.36 17.70
N CYS A 248 -13.18 17.42 17.48
CA CYS A 248 -13.66 18.80 17.59
C CYS A 248 -14.83 19.09 16.63
N ALA A 249 -14.78 18.61 15.40
CA ALA A 249 -15.87 18.76 14.43
C ALA A 249 -17.14 18.00 14.86
N LEU A 250 -17.00 16.79 15.40
CA LEU A 250 -18.12 16.01 15.95
C LEU A 250 -18.73 16.68 17.18
N LEU A 251 -17.90 17.18 18.10
CA LEU A 251 -18.35 17.95 19.26
C LEU A 251 -19.06 19.23 18.82
N TRP A 252 -18.51 19.97 17.86
CA TRP A 252 -19.17 21.14 17.29
C TRP A 252 -20.53 20.76 16.71
N GLN A 253 -20.61 19.72 15.89
CA GLN A 253 -21.86 19.29 15.28
C GLN A 253 -22.91 18.89 16.32
N PHE A 254 -22.49 18.24 17.41
CA PHE A 254 -23.39 17.83 18.48
C PHE A 254 -23.88 19.01 19.34
N PHE A 255 -22.98 19.95 19.64
CA PHE A 255 -23.26 21.05 20.58
C PHE A 255 -23.60 22.38 19.90
N LYS A 256 -23.55 22.51 18.57
CA LYS A 256 -23.76 23.77 17.84
C LYS A 256 -25.04 24.49 18.27
N VAL A 257 -26.16 23.77 18.35
CA VAL A 257 -27.45 24.37 18.74
C VAL A 257 -27.40 24.87 20.18
N ASP A 258 -26.87 24.06 21.09
CA ASP A 258 -26.75 24.43 22.51
C ASP A 258 -25.78 25.59 22.72
N LEU A 259 -24.65 25.62 22.00
CA LEU A 259 -23.65 26.69 22.07
C LEU A 259 -24.23 28.02 21.56
N VAL A 260 -24.97 28.00 20.44
CA VAL A 260 -25.61 29.20 19.90
C VAL A 260 -26.72 29.70 20.84
N LEU A 261 -27.54 28.80 21.39
CA LEU A 261 -28.58 29.18 22.35
C LEU A 261 -27.97 29.71 23.65
N LEU A 262 -26.87 29.12 24.14
CA LEU A 262 -26.14 29.59 25.32
C LEU A 262 -25.52 30.97 25.07
N TYR A 263 -24.86 31.15 23.92
CA TYR A 263 -24.29 32.45 23.54
C TYR A 263 -25.36 33.55 23.46
N ARG A 264 -26.51 33.27 22.81
CA ARG A 264 -27.67 34.20 22.78
C ARG A 264 -28.19 34.54 24.19
N SER A 265 -28.13 33.59 25.13
CA SER A 265 -28.57 33.81 26.50
C SER A 265 -27.59 34.66 27.33
N LEU A 266 -26.29 34.56 27.06
CA LEU A 266 -25.23 35.31 27.77
C LEU A 266 -25.07 36.74 27.25
N CYS A 267 -25.34 36.97 25.96
CA CYS A 267 -25.25 38.30 25.34
C CYS A 267 -26.57 38.76 24.67
N PRO A 268 -27.68 38.95 25.42
CA PRO A 268 -28.95 39.37 24.82
C PRO A 268 -28.91 40.78 24.19
N ARG A 269 -28.07 41.68 24.74
CA ARG A 269 -28.04 43.11 24.37
C ARG A 269 -27.46 43.37 22.98
N GLN A 270 -26.59 42.50 22.47
CA GLN A 270 -25.89 42.72 21.20
C GLN A 270 -26.71 42.26 19.98
N HIS A 271 -27.75 41.47 20.19
CA HIS A 271 -28.51 40.81 19.12
C HIS A 271 -30.01 41.07 19.18
N ARG A 272 -30.41 42.05 19.99
CA ARG A 272 -31.79 42.50 20.08
C ARG A 272 -32.03 43.46 18.92
N ASP A 273 -32.78 43.04 17.91
CA ASP A 273 -33.14 43.99 16.84
C ASP A 273 -33.95 45.11 17.49
N THR A 274 -33.52 46.35 17.33
CA THR A 274 -34.22 47.56 17.78
C THR A 274 -35.29 47.97 16.77
N ASP A 275 -35.99 46.99 16.21
CA ASP A 275 -36.91 47.11 15.07
C ASP A 275 -38.31 47.66 15.43
N GLY A 276 -38.56 47.96 16.71
CA GLY A 276 -39.84 48.48 17.19
C GLY A 276 -40.99 47.44 17.18
N LYS A 277 -40.73 46.19 16.79
CA LYS A 277 -41.75 45.13 16.70
C LYS A 277 -42.19 44.65 18.07
N HIS A 278 -43.50 44.51 18.26
CA HIS A 278 -44.10 44.12 19.54
C HIS A 278 -44.06 42.61 19.81
N TYR A 279 -44.01 41.79 18.75
CA TYR A 279 -44.11 40.35 18.85
C TYR A 279 -42.89 39.62 18.28
N ASP A 280 -42.43 38.60 18.99
CA ASP A 280 -41.35 37.71 18.55
C ASP A 280 -41.84 36.76 17.44
N ALA A 281 -43.12 36.36 17.50
CA ALA A 281 -43.77 35.60 16.43
C ALA A 281 -45.30 35.76 16.40
N TYR A 282 -45.85 35.74 15.19
CA TYR A 282 -47.27 35.54 14.91
C TYR A 282 -47.56 34.03 14.81
N VAL A 283 -48.62 33.55 15.45
CA VAL A 283 -49.03 32.14 15.47
C VAL A 283 -50.41 31.99 14.85
N SER A 284 -50.51 31.16 13.82
CA SER A 284 -51.77 30.77 13.18
C SER A 284 -51.94 29.25 13.24
N TYR A 285 -53.18 28.82 13.44
CA TYR A 285 -53.60 27.42 13.54
C TYR A 285 -55.02 27.28 12.99
N PRO A 286 -55.45 26.08 12.56
CA PRO A 286 -56.82 25.87 12.10
C PRO A 286 -57.79 26.04 13.26
N TYR A 287 -58.53 27.14 13.29
CA TYR A 287 -59.46 27.49 14.38
C TYR A 287 -60.68 26.58 14.42
N GLU A 288 -61.08 26.04 13.26
CA GLU A 288 -62.30 25.25 13.07
C GLU A 288 -62.12 23.75 13.40
N SER A 289 -60.89 23.28 13.64
CA SER A 289 -60.64 21.88 13.95
C SER A 289 -60.63 21.63 15.47
N GLN A 290 -61.43 20.67 15.95
CA GLN A 290 -61.26 20.14 17.31
C GLN A 290 -60.09 19.15 17.30
N GLY A 291 -58.89 19.68 17.45
CA GLY A 291 -57.66 18.96 17.11
C GLY A 291 -56.49 19.15 18.07
N LEU A 292 -55.48 18.30 17.88
CA LEU A 292 -54.21 18.39 18.61
C LEU A 292 -53.48 19.72 18.34
N SER A 293 -53.70 20.30 17.16
CA SER A 293 -53.18 21.59 16.70
C SER A 293 -53.63 22.74 17.59
N VAL A 294 -54.92 22.80 17.96
CA VAL A 294 -55.51 23.87 18.80
C VAL A 294 -54.95 23.80 20.22
N THR A 295 -54.97 22.61 20.85
CA THR A 295 -54.41 22.43 22.20
C THR A 295 -52.91 22.72 22.23
N PHE A 296 -52.18 22.37 21.16
CA PHE A 296 -50.77 22.69 21.02
C PHE A 296 -50.54 24.20 20.92
N ALA A 297 -51.30 24.90 20.06
CA ALA A 297 -51.14 26.33 19.79
C ALA A 297 -51.55 27.21 20.98
N LEU A 298 -52.69 26.93 21.62
CA LEU A 298 -53.21 27.76 22.72
C LEU A 298 -52.70 27.35 24.11
N GLY A 299 -52.34 26.09 24.30
CA GLY A 299 -51.86 25.59 25.60
C GLY A 299 -50.35 25.47 25.66
N LEU A 300 -49.81 24.53 24.87
CA LEU A 300 -48.42 24.11 25.03
C LEU A 300 -47.40 25.14 24.52
N LEU A 301 -47.73 25.87 23.44
CA LEU A 301 -46.84 26.86 22.85
C LEU A 301 -46.63 28.07 23.79
N PRO A 302 -47.67 28.69 24.38
CA PRO A 302 -47.53 29.68 25.46
C PRO A 302 -46.77 29.18 26.68
N GLU A 303 -47.11 27.98 27.17
CA GLU A 303 -46.49 27.40 28.37
C GLU A 303 -44.96 27.28 28.22
N VAL A 304 -44.49 26.91 27.03
CA VAL A 304 -43.06 26.74 26.80
C VAL A 304 -42.39 28.02 26.31
N LEU A 305 -42.92 28.71 25.31
CA LEU A 305 -42.24 29.86 24.73
C LEU A 305 -42.40 31.14 25.56
N GLU A 306 -43.61 31.45 26.03
CA GLU A 306 -43.86 32.66 26.82
C GLU A 306 -43.41 32.47 28.28
N ASN A 307 -43.95 31.48 28.99
CA ASN A 307 -43.71 31.32 30.43
C ASN A 307 -42.27 30.89 30.75
N LYS A 308 -41.71 29.94 29.99
CA LYS A 308 -40.38 29.37 30.29
C LYS A 308 -39.23 30.10 29.60
N TYR A 309 -39.47 30.67 28.42
CA TYR A 309 -38.40 31.30 27.62
C TYR A 309 -38.60 32.80 27.36
N GLY A 310 -39.70 33.40 27.81
CA GLY A 310 -39.92 34.85 27.81
C GLY A 310 -40.17 35.45 26.42
N TYR A 311 -40.61 34.66 25.44
CA TYR A 311 -41.04 35.18 24.14
C TYR A 311 -42.39 35.88 24.24
N LYS A 312 -42.64 36.82 23.33
CA LYS A 312 -43.97 37.43 23.13
C LYS A 312 -44.60 36.91 21.85
N LEU A 313 -45.70 36.17 21.95
CA LEU A 313 -46.42 35.65 20.79
C LEU A 313 -47.71 36.44 20.58
N PHE A 314 -48.08 36.65 19.32
CA PHE A 314 -49.43 37.02 18.94
C PHE A 314 -50.13 35.75 18.45
N ILE A 315 -51.15 35.30 19.17
CA ILE A 315 -51.89 34.08 18.83
C ILE A 315 -53.29 34.47 18.38
N ARG A 316 -53.59 34.16 17.11
CA ARG A 316 -54.90 34.40 16.52
C ARG A 316 -56.01 33.76 17.37
N GLY A 317 -57.08 34.50 17.65
CA GLY A 317 -58.22 34.11 18.47
C GLY A 317 -58.05 34.30 19.98
N ARG A 318 -56.81 34.49 20.47
CA ARG A 318 -56.53 34.83 21.88
C ARG A 318 -56.27 36.32 22.05
N ASP A 319 -55.49 36.88 21.14
CA ASP A 319 -54.96 38.24 21.22
C ASP A 319 -55.62 39.20 20.20
N ASP A 320 -56.66 38.73 19.50
CA ASP A 320 -57.44 39.55 18.54
C ASP A 320 -58.47 40.42 19.29
N ASP A 321 -58.57 41.71 18.94
CA ASP A 321 -59.57 42.62 19.50
C ASP A 321 -60.96 42.36 18.89
N PRO A 322 -62.02 42.16 19.70
CA PRO A 322 -63.34 41.85 19.18
C PRO A 322 -63.99 43.07 18.50
N GLY A 323 -64.22 42.99 17.19
CA GLY A 323 -64.96 44.00 16.41
C GLY A 323 -64.21 44.63 15.24
N GLU A 324 -62.92 44.34 15.07
CA GLU A 324 -62.12 44.78 13.93
C GLU A 324 -62.22 43.84 12.73
N ASP A 325 -61.88 44.33 11.53
CA ASP A 325 -61.79 43.48 10.34
C ASP A 325 -60.68 42.43 10.53
N ALA A 326 -61.08 41.15 10.52
CA ALA A 326 -60.20 40.02 10.76
C ALA A 326 -59.00 39.98 9.80
N PHE A 327 -59.11 40.59 8.62
CA PHE A 327 -58.01 40.68 7.67
C PHE A 327 -56.96 41.75 8.07
N GLU A 328 -57.40 42.95 8.47
CA GLU A 328 -56.52 44.05 8.86
C GLU A 328 -55.71 43.70 10.11
N VAL A 329 -56.33 43.04 11.09
CA VAL A 329 -55.66 42.55 12.31
C VAL A 329 -54.52 41.59 11.96
N VAL A 330 -54.74 40.67 11.02
CA VAL A 330 -53.72 39.68 10.61
C VAL A 330 -52.54 40.34 9.92
N VAL A 331 -52.81 41.26 9.00
CA VAL A 331 -51.74 41.96 8.26
C VAL A 331 -50.92 42.82 9.22
N SER A 332 -51.56 43.55 10.13
CA SER A 332 -50.90 44.37 11.14
C SER A 332 -50.07 43.51 12.09
N ALA A 333 -50.63 42.43 12.63
CA ALA A 333 -49.92 41.50 13.51
C ALA A 333 -48.72 40.82 12.84
N LEU A 334 -48.82 40.51 11.53
CA LEU A 334 -47.69 40.01 10.74
C LEU A 334 -46.58 41.06 10.63
N GLN A 335 -46.90 42.32 10.38
CA GLN A 335 -45.91 43.40 10.29
C GLN A 335 -45.20 43.63 11.62
N GLU A 336 -45.94 43.55 12.73
CA GLU A 336 -45.42 43.68 14.10
C GLU A 336 -44.68 42.44 14.63
N SER A 337 -44.64 41.36 13.84
CA SER A 337 -43.99 40.09 14.22
C SER A 337 -42.64 39.90 13.53
N ARG A 338 -41.71 39.22 14.22
CA ARG A 338 -40.37 38.87 13.66
C ARG A 338 -40.34 37.51 12.97
N ARG A 339 -41.26 36.62 13.30
CA ARG A 339 -41.42 35.28 12.73
C ARG A 339 -42.89 34.94 12.57
N VAL A 340 -43.16 33.94 11.75
CA VAL A 340 -44.50 33.39 11.57
C VAL A 340 -44.44 31.90 11.89
N ILE A 341 -45.31 31.43 12.78
CA ILE A 341 -45.47 30.03 13.16
C ILE A 341 -46.84 29.57 12.64
N LEU A 342 -46.83 28.58 11.74
CA LEU A 342 -48.04 27.96 11.22
C LEU A 342 -48.17 26.56 11.82
N VAL A 343 -49.20 26.34 12.62
CA VAL A 343 -49.51 25.03 13.20
C VAL A 343 -50.51 24.33 12.30
N LEU A 344 -50.13 23.16 11.77
CA LEU A 344 -50.95 22.37 10.84
C LEU A 344 -51.29 21.03 11.48
N GLU A 345 -52.53 20.59 11.28
CA GLU A 345 -52.99 19.28 11.71
C GLU A 345 -52.67 18.21 10.64
N GLY A 346 -52.13 17.06 11.05
CA GLY A 346 -51.92 15.92 10.18
C GLY A 346 -53.24 15.19 9.91
N THR A 347 -53.63 15.05 8.64
CA THR A 347 -54.88 14.39 8.25
C THR A 347 -54.93 12.93 8.71
N HIS A 348 -55.97 12.56 9.47
CA HIS A 348 -56.37 11.18 9.68
C HIS A 348 -57.14 10.69 8.44
N THR A 349 -56.50 9.94 7.54
CA THR A 349 -57.28 9.13 6.59
C THR A 349 -57.88 7.95 7.35
N ALA A 350 -59.16 8.02 7.69
CA ALA A 350 -59.92 6.84 8.06
C ALA A 350 -59.91 5.87 6.87
N THR A 351 -59.23 4.74 7.00
CA THR A 351 -59.32 3.61 6.07
C THR A 351 -60.75 3.08 6.11
N TYR A 352 -61.58 3.49 5.15
CA TYR A 352 -62.77 2.72 4.79
C TYR A 352 -62.31 1.53 3.96
N THR A 353 -62.54 0.33 4.50
CA THR A 353 -62.40 -0.94 3.81
C THR A 353 -63.36 -1.01 2.64
N SER A 354 -62.87 -1.09 1.40
CA SER A 354 -63.65 -1.60 0.28
C SER A 354 -63.22 -3.04 -0.01
N LYS A 355 -64.11 -4.01 0.13
CA LYS A 355 -64.11 -5.20 -0.72
C LYS A 355 -65.54 -5.59 -1.07
N ASN A 356 -65.78 -5.53 -2.37
CA ASN A 356 -67.02 -5.76 -3.08
C ASN A 356 -67.33 -7.25 -3.26
N SER A 357 -68.60 -7.54 -3.52
CA SER A 357 -69.18 -8.47 -4.52
C SER A 357 -70.69 -8.48 -4.24
N GLU A 358 -71.65 -8.54 -5.16
CA GLU A 358 -71.74 -8.44 -6.61
C GLU A 358 -73.27 -8.42 -6.90
N GLU A 359 -73.66 -7.94 -8.08
CA GLU A 359 -74.85 -8.42 -8.83
C GLU A 359 -76.26 -7.90 -8.49
N GLY A 360 -76.91 -7.31 -9.53
CA GLY A 360 -78.31 -7.64 -9.82
C GLY A 360 -79.34 -6.50 -9.91
N ARG A 361 -79.48 -5.96 -11.11
CA ARG A 361 -80.77 -5.80 -11.84
C ARG A 361 -81.74 -4.67 -11.46
N MET A 362 -82.04 -3.89 -12.50
CA MET A 362 -83.18 -2.97 -12.69
C MET A 362 -84.53 -3.64 -12.39
N ASP A 363 -85.44 -2.96 -11.68
CA ASP A 363 -86.80 -2.70 -12.18
C ASP A 363 -87.62 -1.78 -11.26
N SER A 364 -88.48 -1.02 -11.93
CA SER A 364 -89.45 -0.04 -11.46
C SER A 364 -90.58 -0.63 -10.61
N HIS A 365 -91.08 0.12 -9.62
CA HIS A 365 -92.45 0.66 -9.57
C HIS A 365 -92.72 1.33 -8.22
N ALA A 366 -93.51 2.39 -8.27
CA ALA A 366 -93.86 3.28 -7.16
C ALA A 366 -94.82 2.62 -6.16
N ASP A 367 -94.72 3.03 -4.90
CA ASP A 367 -95.87 3.52 -4.12
C ASP A 367 -95.39 4.42 -2.96
N PRO A 368 -96.24 5.36 -2.47
CA PRO A 368 -95.81 6.51 -1.67
C PRO A 368 -96.13 6.39 -0.17
N VAL A 369 -95.60 7.38 0.57
CA VAL A 369 -96.02 7.94 1.88
C VAL A 369 -94.98 7.76 2.99
N GLY A 370 -94.35 8.89 3.35
CA GLY A 370 -93.88 9.15 4.71
C GLY A 370 -92.54 9.90 4.81
N GLY A 371 -92.59 11.23 4.96
CA GLY A 371 -91.59 11.94 5.79
C GLY A 371 -90.57 12.85 5.08
N VAL A 372 -90.84 14.15 5.19
CA VAL A 372 -89.98 15.35 5.05
C VAL A 372 -88.49 15.15 5.40
N PHE A 373 -87.56 15.61 4.55
CA PHE A 373 -86.55 16.68 4.81
C PHE A 373 -85.65 16.90 3.59
N GLY A 374 -85.46 18.17 3.21
CA GLY A 374 -84.73 18.60 2.00
C GLY A 374 -83.22 18.50 2.10
N GLY A 375 -82.59 18.10 0.99
CA GLY A 375 -81.14 18.09 0.82
C GLY A 375 -80.64 19.44 0.30
N SER A 376 -79.84 20.09 1.15
CA SER A 376 -78.93 21.18 0.80
C SER A 376 -77.72 20.61 0.07
N TRP A 377 -77.22 21.33 -0.93
CA TRP A 377 -76.01 20.96 -1.67
C TRP A 377 -74.78 21.32 -0.82
N ASP A 378 -74.09 20.31 -0.28
CA ASP A 378 -72.84 20.50 0.47
C ASP A 378 -71.65 20.59 -0.50
N THR A 379 -71.03 21.77 -0.55
CA THR A 379 -69.72 22.03 -1.13
C THR A 379 -68.62 21.42 -0.26
N HIS A 380 -67.78 20.59 -0.88
CA HIS A 380 -66.60 19.99 -0.26
C HIS A 380 -65.54 21.08 0.00
N GLU A 381 -65.37 21.51 1.26
CA GLU A 381 -64.37 22.52 1.65
C GLU A 381 -62.95 21.92 1.73
N ASP A 382 -61.96 22.65 1.18
CA ASP A 382 -60.54 22.35 1.29
C ASP A 382 -60.04 22.57 2.74
N PRO A 383 -59.17 21.70 3.30
CA PRO A 383 -58.61 21.84 4.66
C PRO A 383 -57.69 23.07 4.86
N VAL A 384 -57.59 23.93 3.85
CA VAL A 384 -56.76 25.13 3.80
C VAL A 384 -57.52 26.38 4.28
N SER A 385 -58.86 26.37 4.23
CA SER A 385 -59.70 27.55 4.53
C SER A 385 -59.55 28.06 5.98
N GLY A 386 -59.25 27.16 6.93
CA GLY A 386 -59.22 27.48 8.35
C GLY A 386 -57.90 28.05 8.92
N VAL A 387 -56.76 27.99 8.20
CA VAL A 387 -55.44 28.30 8.80
C VAL A 387 -55.15 29.81 8.83
N LEU A 388 -55.49 30.54 7.77
CA LEU A 388 -55.26 31.99 7.68
C LEU A 388 -56.56 32.81 7.82
N GLY A 389 -57.69 32.12 7.99
CA GLY A 389 -59.01 32.70 8.16
C GLY A 389 -59.56 33.27 6.85
N GLY A 390 -60.55 32.58 6.30
CA GLY A 390 -61.47 33.12 5.30
C GLY A 390 -61.21 32.70 3.85
N GLY A 391 -61.99 33.31 2.94
CA GLY A 391 -62.15 32.86 1.56
C GLY A 391 -60.86 32.88 0.71
N PHE A 392 -60.90 32.28 -0.48
CA PHE A 392 -59.76 32.16 -1.40
C PHE A 392 -59.00 33.48 -1.64
N GLU A 393 -59.72 34.61 -1.71
CA GLU A 393 -59.15 35.95 -1.91
C GLU A 393 -58.33 36.44 -0.70
N GLN A 394 -58.78 36.17 0.53
CA GLN A 394 -58.07 36.55 1.75
C GLN A 394 -56.76 35.77 1.92
N ASN A 395 -56.75 34.49 1.52
CA ASN A 395 -55.54 33.66 1.53
C ASN A 395 -54.45 34.16 0.57
N MET A 396 -54.83 34.72 -0.58
CA MET A 396 -53.90 35.27 -1.56
C MET A 396 -53.26 36.58 -1.09
N LEU A 397 -54.02 37.41 -0.35
CA LEU A 397 -53.53 38.66 0.23
C LEU A 397 -52.59 38.42 1.43
N VAL A 398 -52.89 37.45 2.29
CA VAL A 398 -51.98 37.04 3.38
C VAL A 398 -50.68 36.46 2.81
N HIS A 399 -50.76 35.71 1.71
CA HIS A 399 -49.58 35.22 0.99
C HIS A 399 -48.70 36.37 0.44
N ASP A 400 -49.31 37.42 -0.12
CA ASP A 400 -48.58 38.62 -0.55
C ASP A 400 -47.93 39.35 0.64
N ALA A 401 -48.65 39.48 1.77
CA ALA A 401 -48.11 40.07 2.99
C ALA A 401 -46.91 39.27 3.56
N LEU A 402 -46.95 37.94 3.51
CA LEU A 402 -45.84 37.07 3.94
C LEU A 402 -44.62 37.21 3.02
N LEU A 403 -44.83 37.37 1.71
CA LEU A 403 -43.75 37.59 0.75
C LEU A 403 -43.11 38.98 0.90
N ARG A 404 -43.92 40.03 1.07
CA ARG A 404 -43.46 41.42 1.22
C ARG A 404 -42.75 41.68 2.54
N SER A 405 -43.20 41.04 3.63
CA SER A 405 -42.63 41.22 4.97
C SER A 405 -41.27 40.54 5.17
N GLY A 406 -40.86 39.63 4.26
CA GLY A 406 -39.57 38.92 4.35
C GLY A 406 -39.42 38.02 5.57
N LEU A 407 -40.53 37.67 6.24
CA LEU A 407 -40.52 36.90 7.48
C LEU A 407 -40.12 35.45 7.22
N LYS A 408 -39.32 34.89 8.14
CA LYS A 408 -39.01 33.46 8.14
C LYS A 408 -40.20 32.69 8.72
N VAL A 409 -40.68 31.71 7.97
CA VAL A 409 -41.86 30.92 8.30
C VAL A 409 -41.44 29.59 8.95
N ILE A 410 -42.02 29.27 10.10
CA ILE A 410 -41.83 28.03 10.83
C ILE A 410 -43.15 27.26 10.75
N ILE A 411 -43.11 26.05 10.21
CA ILE A 411 -44.30 25.18 10.10
C ILE A 411 -44.18 24.10 11.15
N ILE A 412 -45.21 23.92 11.97
CA ILE A 412 -45.29 22.86 12.97
C ILE A 412 -46.41 21.91 12.57
N GLN A 413 -46.07 20.69 12.21
CA GLN A 413 -47.05 19.66 11.88
C GLN A 413 -47.32 18.78 13.10
N THR A 414 -48.56 18.78 13.57
CA THR A 414 -49.00 17.96 14.71
C THR A 414 -49.63 16.66 14.22
N GLY A 415 -49.13 15.49 14.64
CA GLY A 415 -49.73 14.18 14.28
C GLY A 415 -48.76 13.15 13.70
N HIS A 416 -49.28 12.09 13.09
CA HIS A 416 -48.48 10.97 12.57
C HIS A 416 -47.82 11.29 11.23
N ARG A 417 -46.55 10.91 11.08
CA ARG A 417 -45.72 11.18 9.90
C ARG A 417 -46.24 10.43 8.66
N LYS A 418 -46.99 11.11 7.80
CA LYS A 418 -47.12 10.76 6.37
C LYS A 418 -47.01 12.02 5.52
N LYS A 419 -46.65 11.76 4.26
CA LYS A 419 -46.30 12.65 3.12
C LYS A 419 -46.57 14.14 3.32
N GLU A 420 -45.62 14.98 2.89
CA GLU A 420 -45.73 16.44 2.83
C GLU A 420 -46.95 16.89 2.01
N ASN A 421 -48.14 16.80 2.59
CA ASN A 421 -49.34 17.44 2.07
C ASN A 421 -49.30 18.88 2.58
N LEU A 422 -48.28 19.61 2.13
CA LEU A 422 -48.17 21.02 2.38
C LEU A 422 -49.13 21.72 1.40
N PRO A 423 -49.98 22.65 1.85
CA PRO A 423 -50.84 23.44 0.97
C PRO A 423 -50.05 24.02 -0.21
N ALA A 424 -50.70 24.08 -1.38
CA ALA A 424 -50.06 24.50 -2.62
C ALA A 424 -49.31 25.84 -2.46
N PHE A 425 -49.87 26.81 -1.75
CA PHE A 425 -49.23 28.11 -1.51
C PHE A 425 -47.93 28.02 -0.68
N LEU A 426 -47.91 27.17 0.37
CA LEU A 426 -46.72 26.96 1.20
C LEU A 426 -45.63 26.17 0.47
N SER A 427 -45.99 25.42 -0.59
CA SER A 427 -45.02 24.72 -1.44
C SER A 427 -44.10 25.71 -2.19
N LEU A 428 -44.60 26.90 -2.56
CA LEU A 428 -43.85 27.94 -3.27
C LEU A 428 -42.79 28.66 -2.40
N LEU A 429 -42.93 28.65 -1.07
CA LEU A 429 -42.00 29.28 -0.13
C LEU A 429 -40.73 28.43 0.12
N LYS A 430 -40.01 28.02 -0.94
CA LYS A 430 -38.88 27.06 -0.83
C LYS A 430 -37.67 27.56 -0.01
N HIS A 431 -37.41 28.87 0.04
CA HIS A 431 -36.16 29.41 0.60
C HIS A 431 -36.27 29.95 2.04
N SER A 432 -37.47 30.08 2.60
CA SER A 432 -37.71 30.71 3.92
C SER A 432 -38.45 29.84 4.94
N LYS A 433 -38.75 28.58 4.59
CA LYS A 433 -39.52 27.67 5.46
C LYS A 433 -38.67 26.61 6.17
N ARG A 434 -39.02 26.33 7.42
CA ARG A 434 -38.51 25.18 8.19
C ARG A 434 -39.70 24.41 8.77
N VAL A 435 -39.73 23.10 8.58
CA VAL A 435 -40.81 22.23 9.07
C VAL A 435 -40.34 21.45 10.30
N LEU A 436 -41.10 21.54 11.38
CA LEU A 436 -40.91 20.79 12.63
C LEU A 436 -42.11 19.87 12.86
N TYR A 437 -41.87 18.69 13.41
CA TYR A 437 -42.90 17.69 13.66
C TYR A 437 -43.12 17.55 15.17
N TRP A 438 -44.39 17.64 15.58
CA TRP A 438 -44.81 17.44 16.97
C TRP A 438 -45.73 16.23 17.13
N HIS A 439 -45.44 15.43 18.15
CA HIS A 439 -46.08 14.14 18.41
C HIS A 439 -46.26 13.93 19.91
N THR A 440 -47.44 13.45 20.31
CA THR A 440 -47.82 13.25 21.72
C THR A 440 -47.11 12.05 22.36
N GLN A 441 -46.85 10.99 21.59
CA GLN A 441 -46.38 9.68 22.07
C GLN A 441 -44.85 9.51 22.17
N THR A 442 -44.06 10.59 22.16
CA THR A 442 -42.60 10.43 22.08
C THR A 442 -41.84 10.58 23.37
N HIS A 443 -40.72 9.85 23.44
CA HIS A 443 -39.70 9.95 24.47
C HIS A 443 -39.31 11.41 24.80
N THR A 444 -38.99 11.64 26.07
CA THR A 444 -38.60 12.95 26.64
C THR A 444 -37.48 13.65 25.86
N ASN A 445 -36.51 12.88 25.34
CA ASN A 445 -35.41 13.38 24.52
C ASN A 445 -35.87 13.99 23.18
N SER A 446 -36.91 13.42 22.54
CA SER A 446 -37.46 13.95 21.29
C SER A 446 -38.16 15.29 21.53
N LYS A 447 -38.93 15.40 22.61
CA LYS A 447 -39.55 16.66 23.05
C LYS A 447 -38.50 17.74 23.31
N ARG A 448 -37.39 17.41 23.99
CA ARG A 448 -36.29 18.36 24.23
C ARG A 448 -35.61 18.84 22.94
N ARG A 449 -35.41 17.94 21.96
CA ARG A 449 -34.82 18.29 20.65
C ARG A 449 -35.76 19.23 19.88
N PHE A 450 -37.06 18.93 19.83
CA PHE A 450 -38.07 19.79 19.19
C PHE A 450 -38.00 21.24 19.71
N TRP A 451 -38.03 21.43 21.02
CA TRP A 451 -37.99 22.77 21.63
C TRP A 451 -36.64 23.48 21.45
N LYS A 452 -35.52 22.75 21.34
CA LYS A 452 -34.22 23.34 21.00
C LYS A 452 -34.19 23.83 19.56
N GLU A 453 -34.67 23.03 18.63
CA GLU A 453 -34.76 23.41 17.20
C GLU A 453 -35.72 24.59 16.99
N LEU A 454 -36.90 24.56 17.62
CA LEU A 454 -37.84 25.68 17.54
C LEU A 454 -37.21 26.99 18.05
N ARG A 455 -36.54 26.95 19.21
CA ARG A 455 -35.82 28.13 19.75
C ARG A 455 -34.63 28.57 18.89
N TYR A 456 -33.96 27.66 18.19
CA TYR A 456 -32.88 28.02 17.28
C TYR A 456 -33.40 28.88 16.10
N LEU A 457 -34.64 28.60 15.65
CA LEU A 457 -35.34 29.31 14.57
C LEU A 457 -36.00 30.64 15.02
N MET A 458 -36.37 30.73 16.30
CA MET A 458 -36.91 31.95 16.93
C MET A 458 -35.86 33.08 17.02
N PRO A 459 -36.30 34.36 17.12
CA PRO A 459 -35.43 35.49 17.41
C PRO A 459 -34.87 35.40 18.84
N VAL A 460 -34.03 36.35 19.27
CA VAL A 460 -33.55 36.40 20.66
C VAL A 460 -34.66 36.97 21.54
N ALA A 461 -35.11 36.22 22.56
CA ALA A 461 -36.17 36.66 23.47
C ALA A 461 -35.79 37.97 24.19
N GLY A 462 -36.72 38.93 24.19
CA GLY A 462 -36.59 40.13 25.00
C GLY A 462 -36.96 39.83 26.45
N ARG A 463 -36.00 39.91 27.39
CA ARG A 463 -36.33 39.80 28.83
C ARG A 463 -37.41 40.82 29.19
N SER A 464 -38.58 40.35 29.63
CA SER A 464 -39.53 41.17 30.37
C SER A 464 -38.89 41.50 31.73
N SER A 465 -38.81 42.79 32.07
CA SER A 465 -38.50 43.17 33.45
C SER A 465 -39.58 42.60 34.37
N PRO A 466 -39.24 42.04 35.53
CA PRO A 466 -40.24 41.73 36.54
C PRO A 466 -40.97 43.02 36.91
N SER A 467 -42.29 42.99 36.83
CA SER A 467 -43.17 44.08 37.26
C SER A 467 -42.82 44.47 38.70
N SER A 468 -42.41 45.72 38.90
CA SER A 468 -42.32 46.33 40.22
C SER A 468 -43.71 46.34 40.85
N THR A 469 -43.92 45.48 41.83
CA THR A 469 -45.05 45.63 42.75
C THR A 469 -44.80 46.88 43.58
N THR A 470 -45.37 48.00 43.16
CA THR A 470 -45.44 49.23 43.96
C THR A 470 -46.43 48.98 45.09
N GLN A 471 -45.94 48.69 46.30
CA GLN A 471 -46.76 48.84 47.51
C GLN A 471 -46.83 50.32 47.86
N THR A 472 -48.00 50.90 47.65
CA THR A 472 -48.39 52.21 48.14
C THR A 472 -48.56 52.13 49.66
N THR A 473 -47.62 52.67 50.43
CA THR A 473 -47.84 53.00 51.84
C THR A 473 -48.46 54.39 51.92
N HIS A 474 -49.74 54.46 52.26
CA HIS A 474 -50.37 55.69 52.74
C HIS A 474 -49.85 56.02 54.15
N SER A 475 -49.61 57.32 54.34
CA SER A 475 -49.15 58.00 55.55
C SER A 475 -50.19 57.98 56.67
#